data_AF-A0A958LXB9-F1
#
_entry.id   AF-A0A958LXB9-F1
#
_cell.length_a   1.000
_cell.length_b   1.000
_cell.length_c   1.000
_cell.angle_alpha   90.00
_cell.angle_beta   90.00
_cell.angle_gamma   90.00
#
_symmetry.space_group_name_H-M   'P 1'
#
loop_
_entity.id
_entity.type
_entity.pdbx_description
1 polymer ?
#
loop_
_entity_poly.entity_id
_entity_poly.type
_entity_poly.pdbx_seq_one_letter_code
_entity_poly.pdbx_strand_id
1 'polypeptide(L)'
;MKTALTKICIFALGIIFCNLSVAQQVQKLGDAQKGLIQNILEGGIHGGGGDPLAIQFQNAALTAIDHIEKLKVAPFDRINFIELREKLRTADVLVVDTIPPSLLNGIKQESPVLNFPNENLILIHRGPYKKITNTPLEEPLSLHEYLSLMRLEKTGSYPISSVYKAQTTERVTSFAFHEEIGCALTSRDRVLCFATKVDGFYFANPDLLNPPQNLVKPTEIVVELGAACVATRIGIKCWGRDASIIESKTQSWKNPSHMELFLTYAPPESQRRYIYSLCASTDNGIMCTEKMGNQSPPNLRNVQKIMGSIFAGICALANGAMSCWNDSYSSDNATPIPKGLGLIKDA
;
A
#
# COMPACT_ATOMS: atom_id res chain seq x y z
N MET A 1 -18.67 -54.57 7.06
CA MET A 1 -19.98 -53.95 6.80
C MET A 1 -19.87 -53.03 5.59
N LYS A 2 -20.42 -53.45 4.44
CA LYS A 2 -20.53 -52.63 3.22
C LYS A 2 -21.91 -51.96 3.26
N THR A 3 -21.97 -50.65 3.49
CA THR A 3 -23.20 -49.88 3.41
C THR A 3 -23.50 -49.58 1.94
N ALA A 4 -24.59 -50.16 1.43
CA ALA A 4 -25.12 -49.88 0.10
C ALA A 4 -25.83 -48.52 0.12
N LEU A 5 -25.40 -47.59 -0.75
CA LEU A 5 -26.10 -46.34 -1.03
C LEU A 5 -27.24 -46.61 -2.02
N THR A 6 -28.48 -46.63 -1.52
CA THR A 6 -29.70 -46.75 -2.33
C THR A 6 -30.00 -45.40 -2.99
N LYS A 7 -30.06 -45.35 -4.33
CA LYS A 7 -30.45 -44.16 -5.09
C LYS A 7 -31.98 -43.98 -5.04
N ILE A 8 -32.44 -42.78 -4.69
CA ILE A 8 -33.86 -42.39 -4.77
C ILE A 8 -34.04 -41.55 -6.04
N CYS A 9 -34.81 -42.07 -6.99
CA CYS A 9 -35.34 -41.29 -8.12
C CYS A 9 -36.77 -40.87 -7.77
N ILE A 10 -37.05 -39.57 -7.79
CA ILE A 10 -38.40 -39.03 -7.56
C ILE A 10 -39.07 -38.83 -8.93
N PHE A 11 -40.19 -39.49 -9.16
CA PHE A 11 -41.05 -39.28 -10.32
C PHE A 11 -42.05 -38.18 -10.01
N ALA A 12 -41.89 -37.01 -10.63
CA ALA A 12 -42.92 -35.98 -10.67
C ALA A 12 -42.98 -35.42 -12.10
N LEU A 13 -44.18 -35.43 -12.70
CA LEU A 13 -44.50 -34.77 -13.98
C LEU A 13 -43.71 -35.25 -15.22
N GLY A 14 -43.48 -36.55 -15.37
CA GLY A 14 -43.03 -37.14 -16.64
C GLY A 14 -41.60 -36.77 -17.09
N ILE A 15 -40.84 -36.04 -16.26
CA ILE A 15 -39.42 -35.72 -16.50
C ILE A 15 -38.61 -36.42 -15.41
N ILE A 16 -37.76 -37.37 -15.81
CA ILE A 16 -36.86 -38.09 -14.91
C ILE A 16 -35.71 -37.14 -14.53
N PHE A 17 -35.80 -36.47 -13.38
CA PHE A 17 -34.64 -35.84 -12.75
C PHE A 17 -33.89 -36.88 -11.91
N CYS A 18 -32.96 -37.59 -12.54
CA CYS A 18 -31.93 -38.31 -11.80
C CYS A 18 -31.01 -37.27 -11.15
N ASN A 19 -31.10 -37.12 -9.82
CA ASN A 19 -30.06 -36.45 -9.04
C ASN A 19 -28.74 -37.21 -9.27
N LEU A 20 -27.95 -36.71 -10.22
CA LEU A 20 -26.56 -37.12 -10.37
C LEU A 20 -25.91 -36.89 -9.00
N SER A 21 -25.35 -37.95 -8.41
CA SER A 21 -24.55 -37.79 -7.21
C SER A 21 -23.47 -36.74 -7.46
N VAL A 22 -23.07 -35.98 -6.44
CA VAL A 22 -22.00 -34.97 -6.54
C VAL A 22 -20.77 -35.54 -7.27
N ALA A 23 -20.43 -36.81 -7.04
CA ALA A 23 -19.36 -37.52 -7.75
C ALA A 23 -19.57 -37.58 -9.28
N GLN A 24 -20.79 -37.83 -9.76
CA GLN A 24 -21.09 -37.86 -11.19
C GLN A 24 -21.14 -36.46 -11.81
N GLN A 25 -21.51 -35.42 -11.04
CA GLN A 25 -21.41 -34.03 -11.50
C GLN A 25 -19.94 -33.60 -11.61
N VAL A 26 -19.11 -33.95 -10.63
CA VAL A 26 -17.66 -33.73 -10.65
C VAL A 26 -16.99 -34.47 -11.82
N GLN A 27 -17.39 -35.71 -12.10
CA GLN A 27 -16.85 -36.48 -13.22
C GLN A 27 -17.27 -35.90 -14.58
N LYS A 28 -18.53 -35.50 -14.76
CA LYS A 28 -18.99 -34.80 -15.97
C LYS A 28 -18.29 -33.45 -16.18
N LEU A 29 -18.03 -32.71 -15.10
CA LEU A 29 -17.22 -31.50 -15.16
C LEU A 29 -15.78 -31.81 -15.60
N GLY A 30 -15.18 -32.88 -15.09
CA GLY A 30 -13.86 -33.34 -15.50
C GLY A 30 -13.79 -33.74 -16.98
N ASP A 31 -14.79 -34.47 -17.48
CA ASP A 31 -14.84 -34.87 -18.89
C ASP A 31 -15.11 -33.69 -19.82
N ALA A 32 -15.98 -32.75 -19.42
CA ALA A 32 -16.21 -31.50 -20.15
C ALA A 32 -14.98 -30.59 -20.16
N GLN A 33 -14.25 -30.51 -19.04
CA GLN A 33 -12.97 -29.80 -18.98
C GLN A 33 -11.92 -30.44 -19.88
N LYS A 34 -11.81 -31.77 -19.90
CA LYS A 34 -10.90 -32.47 -20.81
C LYS A 34 -11.23 -32.20 -22.28
N GLY A 35 -12.51 -32.27 -22.66
CA GLY A 35 -12.94 -31.94 -24.02
C GLY A 35 -12.65 -30.49 -24.40
N LEU A 36 -12.85 -29.56 -23.46
CA LEU A 36 -12.53 -28.15 -23.69
C LEU A 36 -11.02 -27.89 -23.79
N ILE A 37 -10.21 -28.49 -22.91
CA ILE A 37 -8.75 -28.42 -22.98
C ILE A 37 -8.29 -28.96 -24.33
N GLN A 38 -8.79 -30.13 -24.74
CA GLN A 38 -8.47 -30.71 -26.04
C GLN A 38 -8.85 -29.77 -27.20
N ASN A 39 -10.03 -29.16 -27.17
CA ASN A 39 -10.45 -28.18 -28.18
C ASN A 39 -9.57 -26.90 -28.16
N ILE A 40 -9.12 -26.45 -26.99
CA ILE A 40 -8.21 -25.32 -26.84
C ILE A 40 -6.81 -25.68 -27.34
N LEU A 41 -6.34 -26.90 -27.14
CA LEU A 41 -5.06 -27.39 -27.66
C LEU A 41 -5.13 -27.60 -29.18
N GLU A 42 -6.27 -28.06 -29.70
CA GLU A 42 -6.48 -28.32 -31.13
C GLU A 42 -6.82 -27.05 -31.94
N GLY A 43 -7.42 -26.04 -31.31
CA GLY A 43 -7.78 -24.76 -31.94
C GLY A 43 -6.93 -23.55 -31.51
N GLY A 44 -6.12 -23.70 -30.45
CA GLY A 44 -5.19 -22.70 -29.96
C GLY A 44 -3.86 -22.78 -30.70
N ILE A 45 -3.23 -21.63 -30.91
CA ILE A 45 -1.92 -21.56 -31.56
C ILE A 45 -0.89 -22.21 -30.61
N HIS A 46 -0.58 -23.49 -30.86
CA HIS A 46 0.47 -24.21 -30.14
C HIS A 46 1.84 -23.66 -30.53
N GLY A 47 2.50 -22.99 -29.59
CA GLY A 47 3.88 -22.54 -29.73
C GLY A 47 4.12 -21.17 -29.12
N GLY A 48 4.74 -21.18 -27.93
CA GLY A 48 5.68 -20.20 -27.33
C GLY A 48 5.95 -18.80 -27.91
N GLY A 49 5.05 -18.10 -28.58
CA GLY A 49 5.37 -16.74 -29.03
C GLY A 49 4.20 -16.01 -29.68
N GLY A 50 3.53 -15.15 -28.91
CA GLY A 50 2.71 -14.13 -29.55
C GLY A 50 1.85 -13.33 -28.59
N ASP A 51 1.13 -13.98 -27.67
CA ASP A 51 0.23 -13.22 -26.82
C ASP A 51 1.03 -12.41 -25.79
N PRO A 52 0.97 -11.06 -25.83
CA PRO A 52 1.72 -10.24 -24.89
C PRO A 52 1.33 -10.49 -23.43
N LEU A 53 0.10 -10.94 -23.16
CA LEU A 53 -0.34 -11.22 -21.79
C LEU A 53 0.30 -12.48 -21.21
N ALA A 54 0.52 -13.52 -22.02
CA ALA A 54 1.22 -14.72 -21.55
C ALA A 54 2.67 -14.40 -21.18
N ILE A 55 3.36 -13.64 -22.03
CA ILE A 55 4.74 -13.19 -21.80
C ILE A 55 4.80 -12.31 -20.55
N GLN A 56 3.88 -11.35 -20.42
CA GLN A 56 3.79 -10.48 -19.25
C GLN A 56 3.57 -11.29 -17.96
N PHE A 57 2.63 -12.25 -17.98
CA PHE A 57 2.35 -13.13 -16.85
C PHE A 57 3.58 -13.95 -16.43
N GLN A 58 4.32 -14.51 -17.40
CA GLN A 58 5.56 -15.25 -17.14
C GLN A 58 6.64 -14.34 -16.54
N ASN A 59 6.81 -13.12 -17.06
CA ASN A 59 7.77 -12.15 -16.52
C ASN A 59 7.41 -11.70 -15.10
N ALA A 60 6.12 -11.52 -14.80
CA ALA A 60 5.65 -11.19 -13.46
C ALA A 60 5.95 -12.32 -12.45
N ALA A 61 5.75 -13.59 -12.85
CA ALA A 61 6.16 -14.73 -12.04
C ALA A 61 7.68 -14.77 -11.81
N LEU A 62 8.49 -14.59 -12.86
CA LEU A 62 9.95 -14.59 -12.74
C LEU A 62 10.44 -13.49 -11.81
N THR A 63 9.89 -12.28 -11.94
CA THR A 63 10.17 -11.14 -11.05
C THR A 63 9.85 -11.49 -9.60
N ALA A 64 8.69 -12.11 -9.36
CA ALA A 64 8.31 -12.56 -8.03
C ALA A 64 9.27 -13.59 -7.45
N ILE A 65 9.72 -14.56 -8.26
CA ILE A 65 10.70 -15.59 -7.87
C ILE A 65 12.03 -14.94 -7.48
N ASP A 66 12.56 -14.03 -8.30
CA ASP A 66 13.80 -13.32 -8.02
C ASP A 66 13.73 -12.48 -6.74
N HIS A 67 12.55 -11.93 -6.42
CA HIS A 67 12.31 -11.23 -5.16
C HIS A 67 12.30 -12.18 -3.98
N ILE A 68 11.49 -13.26 -4.00
CA ILE A 68 11.39 -14.17 -2.86
C ILE A 68 12.68 -14.92 -2.56
N GLU A 69 13.52 -15.20 -3.57
CA GLU A 69 14.83 -15.84 -3.36
C GLU A 69 15.79 -14.94 -2.54
N LYS A 70 15.62 -13.62 -2.66
CA LYS A 70 16.37 -12.64 -1.85
C LYS A 70 15.76 -12.45 -0.47
N LEU A 71 14.45 -12.70 -0.32
CA LEU A 71 13.72 -12.58 0.93
C LEU A 71 13.95 -13.84 1.78
N LYS A 72 14.77 -13.74 2.83
CA LYS A 72 15.02 -14.84 3.77
C LYS A 72 13.86 -15.03 4.77
N VAL A 73 12.67 -15.38 4.28
CA VAL A 73 11.44 -15.51 5.09
C VAL A 73 10.95 -16.96 5.05
N ALA A 74 10.61 -17.52 6.22
CA ALA A 74 10.37 -18.96 6.44
C ALA A 74 9.46 -19.70 5.44
N PRO A 75 8.36 -19.13 4.89
CA PRO A 75 7.55 -19.82 3.89
C PRO A 75 8.31 -20.10 2.58
N PHE A 76 9.34 -19.31 2.27
CA PHE A 76 10.11 -19.42 1.04
C PHE A 76 11.21 -20.50 1.11
N ASP A 77 11.62 -20.90 2.32
CA ASP A 77 12.65 -21.94 2.53
C ASP A 77 12.23 -23.32 1.98
N ARG A 78 10.93 -23.53 1.76
CA ARG A 78 10.37 -24.77 1.21
C ARG A 78 10.41 -24.82 -0.32
N ILE A 79 10.79 -23.73 -0.99
CA ILE A 79 10.74 -23.60 -2.44
C ILE A 79 12.05 -24.08 -3.03
N ASN A 80 11.98 -25.11 -3.89
CA ASN A 80 13.08 -25.45 -4.76
C ASN A 80 13.11 -24.48 -5.96
N PHE A 81 13.93 -23.43 -5.85
CA PHE A 81 14.02 -22.36 -6.85
C PHE A 81 14.47 -22.81 -8.25
N ILE A 82 15.25 -23.89 -8.33
CA ILE A 82 15.67 -24.48 -9.61
C ILE A 82 14.46 -25.14 -10.27
N GLU A 83 13.71 -25.95 -9.52
CA GLU A 83 12.51 -26.64 -9.99
C GLU A 83 11.39 -25.66 -10.38
N LEU A 84 11.22 -24.58 -9.62
CA LEU A 84 10.23 -23.54 -9.91
C LEU A 84 10.53 -22.79 -11.22
N ARG A 85 11.79 -22.46 -11.48
CA ARG A 85 12.20 -21.86 -12.76
C ARG A 85 12.04 -22.83 -13.92
N GLU A 86 12.32 -24.11 -13.70
CA GLU A 86 12.09 -25.12 -14.72
C GLU A 86 10.59 -25.31 -15.00
N LYS A 87 9.71 -25.21 -13.98
CA LYS A 87 8.26 -25.14 -14.21
C LYS A 87 7.87 -23.92 -15.03
N LEU A 88 8.42 -22.75 -14.74
CA LEU A 88 8.17 -21.54 -15.53
C LEU A 88 8.49 -21.71 -17.03
N ARG A 89 9.58 -22.42 -17.32
CA ARG A 89 10.03 -22.71 -18.69
C ARG A 89 9.18 -23.76 -19.41
N THR A 90 8.66 -24.73 -18.66
CA THR A 90 8.02 -25.93 -19.25
C THR A 90 6.49 -25.89 -19.21
N ALA A 91 5.88 -25.01 -18.41
CA ALA A 91 4.44 -24.88 -18.36
C ALA A 91 3.87 -24.23 -19.62
N ASP A 92 2.77 -24.78 -20.11
CA ASP A 92 1.99 -24.17 -21.18
C ASP A 92 1.16 -23.02 -20.59
N VAL A 93 1.26 -21.84 -21.19
CA VAL A 93 0.50 -20.65 -20.77
C VAL A 93 -0.34 -20.18 -21.96
N LEU A 94 -1.65 -20.41 -21.89
CA LEU A 94 -2.59 -20.09 -22.96
C LEU A 94 -3.49 -18.93 -22.55
N VAL A 95 -3.65 -17.96 -23.44
CA VAL A 95 -4.59 -16.84 -23.25
C VAL A 95 -5.88 -17.16 -23.96
N VAL A 96 -6.99 -17.11 -23.24
CA VAL A 96 -8.32 -17.43 -23.74
C VAL A 96 -9.29 -16.29 -23.45
N ASP A 97 -10.27 -16.09 -24.33
CA ASP A 97 -11.29 -15.05 -24.16
C ASP A 97 -12.42 -15.47 -23.23
N THR A 98 -12.55 -16.78 -22.98
CA THR A 98 -13.49 -17.34 -22.00
C THR A 98 -12.83 -18.46 -21.24
N ILE A 99 -13.05 -18.49 -19.92
CA ILE A 99 -12.62 -19.59 -19.07
C ILE A 99 -13.86 -20.34 -18.58
N PRO A 100 -13.86 -21.69 -18.57
CA PRO A 100 -14.95 -22.45 -17.96
C PRO A 100 -15.08 -22.06 -16.49
N PRO A 101 -16.30 -21.82 -15.99
CA PRO A 101 -16.48 -21.43 -14.60
C PRO A 101 -15.89 -22.47 -13.66
N SER A 102 -15.02 -22.02 -12.78
CA SER A 102 -14.53 -22.86 -11.68
C SER A 102 -15.55 -22.86 -10.54
N LEU A 103 -15.72 -23.99 -9.88
CA LEU A 103 -16.52 -24.10 -8.66
C LEU A 103 -15.59 -24.23 -7.47
N LEU A 104 -15.52 -23.19 -6.63
CA LEU A 104 -14.84 -23.26 -5.34
C LEU A 104 -15.91 -23.37 -4.26
N ASN A 105 -15.97 -24.50 -3.56
CA ASN A 105 -17.00 -24.78 -2.54
C ASN A 105 -18.44 -24.61 -3.06
N GLY A 106 -18.69 -24.97 -4.33
CA GLY A 106 -20.00 -24.84 -4.97
C GLY A 106 -20.36 -23.41 -5.43
N ILE A 107 -19.48 -22.44 -5.20
CA ILE A 107 -19.66 -21.06 -5.68
C ILE A 107 -18.94 -20.93 -7.03
N LYS A 108 -19.67 -20.42 -8.03
CA LYS A 108 -19.11 -20.06 -9.33
C LYS A 108 -18.10 -18.93 -9.13
N GLN A 109 -16.83 -19.21 -9.41
CA GLN A 109 -15.74 -18.24 -9.34
C GLN A 109 -15.22 -17.94 -10.74
N GLU A 110 -15.25 -16.66 -11.10
CA GLU A 110 -14.58 -16.14 -12.28
C GLU A 110 -13.14 -15.78 -11.91
N SER A 111 -12.22 -16.70 -12.17
CA SER A 111 -10.80 -16.45 -11.92
C SER A 111 -10.15 -15.80 -13.15
N PRO A 112 -9.30 -14.77 -12.98
CA PRO A 112 -8.52 -14.22 -14.09
C PRO A 112 -7.50 -15.22 -14.65
N VAL A 113 -7.11 -16.21 -13.86
CA VAL A 113 -6.18 -17.28 -14.26
C VAL A 113 -6.61 -18.60 -13.62
N LEU A 114 -6.48 -19.71 -14.35
CA LEU A 114 -6.66 -21.06 -13.83
C LEU A 114 -5.41 -21.90 -14.13
N ASN A 115 -5.04 -22.77 -13.20
CA ASN A 115 -3.99 -23.77 -13.41
C ASN A 115 -4.56 -25.19 -13.44
N PHE A 116 -3.88 -26.05 -14.18
CA PHE A 116 -4.16 -27.47 -14.35
C PHE A 116 -2.85 -28.24 -14.07
N PRO A 117 -2.56 -28.56 -12.79
CA PRO A 117 -1.26 -29.10 -12.39
C PRO A 117 -0.86 -30.41 -13.03
N ASN A 118 -1.81 -31.29 -13.38
CA ASN A 118 -1.50 -32.58 -14.00
C ASN A 118 -1.14 -32.42 -15.48
N GLU A 119 -1.66 -31.37 -16.10
CA GLU A 119 -1.47 -31.00 -17.49
C GLU A 119 -0.32 -30.01 -17.68
N ASN A 120 0.29 -29.53 -16.58
CA ASN A 120 1.32 -28.49 -16.59
C ASN A 120 0.89 -27.24 -17.38
N LEU A 121 -0.39 -26.86 -17.23
CA LEU A 121 -1.06 -25.86 -18.05
C LEU A 121 -1.64 -24.73 -17.18
N ILE A 122 -1.53 -23.50 -17.68
CA ILE A 122 -2.14 -22.29 -17.12
C ILE A 122 -2.99 -21.63 -18.21
N LEU A 123 -4.24 -21.34 -17.88
CA LEU A 123 -5.17 -20.59 -18.74
C LEU A 123 -5.37 -19.18 -18.18
N ILE A 124 -5.07 -18.16 -18.97
CA ILE A 124 -5.25 -16.74 -18.64
C ILE A 124 -6.53 -16.25 -19.30
N HIS A 125 -7.46 -15.70 -18.52
CA HIS A 125 -8.68 -15.09 -19.02
C HIS A 125 -8.39 -13.65 -19.46
N ARG A 126 -8.35 -13.38 -20.76
CA ARG A 126 -7.90 -12.10 -21.33
C ARG A 126 -8.54 -10.87 -20.67
N GLY A 127 -9.87 -10.86 -20.58
CA GLY A 127 -10.63 -9.70 -20.09
C GLY A 127 -10.31 -9.35 -18.63
N PRO A 128 -10.55 -10.25 -17.66
CA PRO A 128 -10.22 -10.03 -16.26
C PRO A 128 -8.72 -9.89 -15.99
N TYR A 129 -7.86 -10.65 -16.66
CA TYR A 129 -6.41 -10.53 -16.46
C TYR A 129 -5.90 -9.14 -16.86
N LYS A 130 -6.37 -8.57 -17.96
CA LYS A 130 -6.03 -7.20 -18.38
C LYS A 130 -6.44 -6.12 -17.35
N LYS A 131 -7.37 -6.40 -16.43
CA LYS A 131 -7.73 -5.47 -15.35
C LYS A 131 -6.75 -5.50 -14.17
N ILE A 132 -5.95 -6.56 -14.06
CA ILE A 132 -4.96 -6.73 -12.99
C ILE A 132 -3.52 -6.52 -13.45
N THR A 133 -3.27 -6.45 -14.77
CA THR A 133 -1.96 -6.06 -15.30
C THR A 133 -1.51 -4.71 -14.76
N ASN A 134 -0.23 -4.58 -14.40
CA ASN A 134 0.35 -3.39 -13.78
C ASN A 134 -0.23 -3.03 -12.40
N THR A 135 -0.88 -3.98 -11.73
CA THR A 135 -1.31 -3.81 -10.34
C THR A 135 -0.37 -4.58 -9.41
N PRO A 136 -0.30 -4.24 -8.12
CA PRO A 136 0.42 -5.03 -7.12
C PRO A 136 -0.09 -6.48 -6.95
N LEU A 137 -1.17 -6.86 -7.64
CA LEU A 137 -1.74 -8.21 -7.63
C LEU A 137 -1.16 -9.11 -8.72
N GLU A 138 -0.52 -8.54 -9.74
CA GLU A 138 -0.05 -9.32 -10.90
C GLU A 138 1.01 -10.35 -10.49
N GLU A 139 2.14 -9.89 -9.93
CA GLU A 139 3.22 -10.76 -9.47
C GLU A 139 2.78 -11.84 -8.46
N PRO A 140 2.04 -11.54 -7.37
CA PRO A 140 1.61 -12.58 -6.43
C PRO A 140 0.63 -13.57 -7.06
N LEU A 141 -0.23 -13.14 -7.98
CA LEU A 141 -1.12 -14.05 -8.69
C LEU A 141 -0.31 -14.95 -9.62
N SER A 142 0.59 -14.40 -10.44
CA SER A 142 1.42 -15.20 -11.33
C SER A 142 2.28 -16.21 -10.56
N LEU A 143 2.88 -15.79 -9.44
CA LEU A 143 3.60 -16.67 -8.53
C LEU A 143 2.71 -17.81 -8.00
N HIS A 144 1.47 -17.50 -7.58
CA HIS A 144 0.52 -18.49 -7.07
C HIS A 144 0.25 -19.62 -8.06
N GLU A 145 0.04 -19.29 -9.34
CA GLU A 145 -0.30 -20.31 -10.34
C GLU A 145 0.86 -21.28 -10.57
N TYR A 146 2.10 -20.79 -10.62
CA TYR A 146 3.28 -21.67 -10.74
C TYR A 146 3.54 -22.50 -9.48
N LEU A 147 3.34 -21.93 -8.29
CA LEU A 147 3.41 -22.69 -7.05
C LEU A 147 2.31 -23.77 -6.97
N SER A 148 1.16 -23.51 -7.58
CA SER A 148 0.07 -24.48 -7.67
C SER A 148 0.40 -25.64 -8.61
N LEU A 149 1.09 -25.39 -9.74
CA LEU A 149 1.63 -26.45 -10.59
C LEU A 149 2.61 -27.36 -9.82
N MET A 150 3.40 -26.78 -8.90
CA MET A 150 4.32 -27.51 -8.02
C MET A 150 3.65 -28.12 -6.78
N ARG A 151 2.33 -27.97 -6.60
CA ARG A 151 1.58 -28.42 -5.42
C ARG A 151 2.09 -27.82 -4.09
N LEU A 152 2.76 -26.67 -4.16
CA LEU A 152 3.16 -25.88 -3.00
C LEU A 152 2.02 -24.97 -2.52
N GLU A 153 1.11 -24.63 -3.43
CA GLU A 153 -0.15 -23.94 -3.15
C GLU A 153 -1.33 -24.63 -3.84
N LYS A 154 -2.55 -24.19 -3.52
CA LYS A 154 -3.76 -24.60 -4.23
C LYS A 154 -4.75 -23.45 -4.26
N THR A 155 -5.60 -23.37 -5.27
CA THR A 155 -6.64 -22.32 -5.36
C THR A 155 -7.46 -22.25 -4.07
N GLY A 156 -7.63 -21.05 -3.52
CA GLY A 156 -8.27 -20.81 -2.22
C GLY A 156 -7.33 -20.93 -1.00
N SER A 157 -6.06 -21.30 -1.18
CA SER A 157 -5.06 -21.40 -0.11
C SER A 157 -3.69 -20.87 -0.58
N TYR A 158 -3.30 -19.71 -0.05
CA TYR A 158 -2.20 -18.89 -0.56
C TYR A 158 -1.05 -18.69 0.47
N PRO A 159 -0.52 -19.74 1.12
CA PRO A 159 0.42 -19.57 2.24
C PRO A 159 1.75 -18.88 1.88
N ILE A 160 2.15 -18.90 0.62
CA ILE A 160 3.40 -18.34 0.09
C ILE A 160 3.11 -17.03 -0.67
N SER A 161 2.21 -17.05 -1.65
CA SER A 161 1.90 -15.91 -2.51
C SER A 161 1.24 -14.75 -1.73
N SER A 162 0.47 -15.03 -0.67
CA SER A 162 -0.05 -13.97 0.21
C SER A 162 1.04 -13.33 1.08
N VAL A 163 2.05 -14.11 1.50
CA VAL A 163 3.22 -13.59 2.22
C VAL A 163 4.05 -12.75 1.28
N TYR A 164 4.30 -13.23 0.06
CA TYR A 164 4.95 -12.44 -0.99
C TYR A 164 4.23 -11.11 -1.20
N LYS A 165 2.92 -11.14 -1.46
CA LYS A 165 2.09 -9.93 -1.57
C LYS A 165 2.24 -9.04 -0.36
N ALA A 166 2.22 -9.57 0.86
CA ALA A 166 2.36 -8.76 2.07
C ALA A 166 3.73 -8.09 2.21
N GLN A 167 4.80 -8.73 1.72
CA GLN A 167 6.17 -8.20 1.70
C GLN A 167 6.38 -7.19 0.55
N THR A 168 5.69 -7.35 -0.57
CA THR A 168 5.83 -6.47 -1.73
C THR A 168 4.79 -5.36 -1.81
N THR A 169 3.67 -5.50 -1.10
CA THR A 169 2.68 -4.44 -0.94
C THR A 169 3.28 -3.37 -0.04
N GLU A 170 3.66 -2.28 -0.68
CA GLU A 170 4.06 -1.08 0.00
C GLU A 170 2.86 -0.49 0.76
N ARG A 171 3.02 -0.31 2.07
CA ARG A 171 1.97 0.20 2.95
C ARG A 171 2.24 1.64 3.28
N VAL A 172 1.18 2.45 3.38
CA VAL A 172 1.30 3.80 3.94
C VAL A 172 1.54 3.67 5.45
N THR A 173 2.64 4.24 5.94
CA THR A 173 3.03 4.24 7.36
C THR A 173 2.70 5.55 8.05
N SER A 174 2.66 6.65 7.28
CA SER A 174 2.26 7.98 7.75
C SER A 174 1.69 8.75 6.56
N PHE A 175 0.79 9.70 6.82
CA PHE A 175 0.27 10.59 5.78
C PHE A 175 0.03 11.97 6.37
N ALA A 176 0.15 12.98 5.52
CA ALA A 176 -0.19 14.36 5.83
C ALA A 176 -0.96 14.95 4.66
N PHE A 177 -1.88 15.85 4.96
CA PHE A 177 -2.71 16.53 3.97
C PHE A 177 -2.94 17.97 4.39
N HIS A 178 -2.86 18.88 3.43
CA HIS A 178 -3.27 20.27 3.62
C HIS A 178 -3.94 20.78 2.35
N GLU A 179 -5.19 21.23 2.49
CA GLU A 179 -6.08 21.73 1.43
C GLU A 179 -6.19 20.83 0.19
N GLU A 180 -5.22 20.88 -0.72
CA GLU A 180 -5.26 20.19 -2.01
C GLU A 180 -4.03 19.33 -2.28
N ILE A 181 -3.13 19.21 -1.31
CA ILE A 181 -1.97 18.34 -1.39
C ILE A 181 -1.97 17.30 -0.28
N GLY A 182 -1.70 16.05 -0.67
CA GLY A 182 -1.46 14.94 0.23
C GLY A 182 -0.10 14.33 -0.02
N CYS A 183 0.59 13.95 1.04
CA CYS A 183 1.80 13.15 0.97
C CYS A 183 1.71 11.96 1.92
N ALA A 184 2.29 10.83 1.53
CA ALA A 184 2.30 9.59 2.29
C ALA A 184 3.73 9.06 2.40
N LEU A 185 4.13 8.68 3.62
CA LEU A 185 5.28 7.81 3.84
C LEU A 185 4.87 6.37 3.66
N THR A 186 5.80 5.57 3.15
CA THR A 186 5.56 4.17 2.92
C THR A 186 6.47 3.26 3.74
N SER A 187 6.11 1.98 3.82
CA SER A 187 6.91 0.92 4.45
C SER A 187 8.24 0.65 3.74
N ARG A 188 8.49 1.31 2.61
CA ARG A 188 9.75 1.27 1.86
C ARG A 188 10.53 2.58 1.96
N ASP A 189 10.25 3.38 2.99
CA ASP A 189 10.95 4.64 3.26
C ASP A 189 10.82 5.65 2.11
N ARG A 190 9.75 5.55 1.31
CA ARG A 190 9.46 6.50 0.21
C ARG A 190 8.42 7.52 0.65
N VAL A 191 8.48 8.69 0.03
CA VAL A 191 7.41 9.68 0.07
C VAL A 191 6.68 9.66 -1.27
N LEU A 192 5.36 9.56 -1.21
CA LEU A 192 4.47 9.69 -2.37
C LEU A 192 3.60 10.92 -2.16
N CYS A 193 3.71 11.92 -3.02
CA CYS A 193 2.88 13.12 -2.97
C CYS A 193 1.92 13.17 -4.16
N PHE A 194 0.72 13.68 -3.92
CA PHE A 194 -0.32 13.87 -4.91
C PHE A 194 -1.05 15.19 -4.63
N ALA A 195 -1.52 15.84 -5.68
CA ALA A 195 -2.31 17.06 -5.56
C ALA A 195 -3.48 17.04 -6.53
N THR A 196 -4.54 17.75 -6.17
CA THR A 196 -5.68 17.96 -7.07
C THR A 196 -5.27 18.86 -8.23
N LYS A 197 -5.79 18.54 -9.42
CA LYS A 197 -5.63 19.35 -10.62
C LYS A 197 -7.01 19.82 -11.08
N VAL A 198 -7.22 21.12 -11.15
CA VAL A 198 -8.47 21.72 -11.66
C VAL A 198 -8.11 22.56 -12.88
N ASP A 199 -8.80 22.31 -14.01
CA ASP A 199 -8.62 23.02 -15.27
C ASP A 199 -7.18 23.16 -15.79
N GLY A 200 -6.33 22.17 -15.50
CA GLY A 200 -4.93 22.19 -15.94
C GLY A 200 -3.95 22.76 -14.91
N PHE A 201 -4.43 23.39 -13.84
CA PHE A 201 -3.62 24.05 -12.83
C PHE A 201 -3.55 23.24 -11.54
N TYR A 202 -2.35 23.23 -10.94
CA TYR A 202 -2.15 22.76 -9.56
C TYR A 202 -2.29 23.96 -8.63
N PHE A 203 -3.13 23.86 -7.61
CA PHE A 203 -3.18 24.87 -6.54
C PHE A 203 -1.97 24.75 -5.60
N ALA A 204 -1.45 23.53 -5.45
CA ALA A 204 -0.21 23.28 -4.74
C ALA A 204 1.01 23.65 -5.57
N ASN A 205 2.11 24.01 -4.89
CA ASN A 205 3.40 24.20 -5.56
C ASN A 205 3.83 22.89 -6.27
N PRO A 206 4.08 22.89 -7.59
CA PRO A 206 4.47 21.68 -8.33
C PRO A 206 5.78 21.06 -7.81
N ASP A 207 6.65 21.84 -7.16
CA ASP A 207 7.86 21.32 -6.52
C ASP A 207 7.56 20.29 -5.43
N LEU A 208 6.36 20.33 -4.82
CA LEU A 208 5.95 19.39 -3.79
C LEU A 208 5.68 17.98 -4.32
N LEU A 209 5.42 17.84 -5.63
CA LEU A 209 5.22 16.55 -6.29
C LEU A 209 6.53 15.80 -6.56
N ASN A 210 7.67 16.41 -6.27
CA ASN A 210 9.00 15.83 -6.45
C ASN A 210 9.70 15.64 -5.09
N PRO A 211 9.22 14.71 -4.24
CA PRO A 211 9.80 14.52 -2.93
C PRO A 211 11.23 13.96 -2.99
N PRO A 212 12.06 14.24 -1.97
CA PRO A 212 13.42 13.72 -1.89
C PRO A 212 13.44 12.19 -1.91
N GLN A 213 14.44 11.64 -2.59
CA GLN A 213 14.68 10.20 -2.68
C GLN A 213 15.74 9.77 -1.65
N ASN A 214 15.84 8.45 -1.40
CA ASN A 214 16.85 7.85 -0.52
C ASN A 214 16.79 8.34 0.93
N LEU A 215 15.58 8.49 1.48
CA LEU A 215 15.39 8.85 2.88
C LEU A 215 15.86 7.72 3.80
N VAL A 216 16.48 8.08 4.92
CA VAL A 216 17.01 7.11 5.89
C VAL A 216 16.00 6.93 7.02
N LYS A 217 15.12 5.91 6.89
CA LYS A 217 14.09 5.58 7.89
C LYS A 217 13.21 6.79 8.26
N PRO A 218 12.44 7.35 7.31
CA PRO A 218 11.50 8.41 7.60
C PRO A 218 10.44 7.93 8.59
N THR A 219 10.12 8.75 9.58
CA THR A 219 9.19 8.39 10.67
C THR A 219 7.89 9.19 10.63
N GLU A 220 7.94 10.40 10.10
CA GLU A 220 6.80 11.32 10.09
C GLU A 220 6.92 12.30 8.93
N ILE A 221 5.79 12.67 8.35
CA ILE A 221 5.69 13.66 7.28
C ILE A 221 4.69 14.73 7.68
N VAL A 222 4.99 15.97 7.31
CA VAL A 222 4.08 17.12 7.41
C VAL A 222 4.06 17.85 6.07
N VAL A 223 2.90 18.37 5.70
CA VAL A 223 2.70 19.12 4.46
C VAL A 223 1.86 20.35 4.76
N GLU A 224 2.19 21.43 4.06
CA GLU A 224 1.52 22.71 4.10
C GLU A 224 1.52 23.28 2.66
N LEU A 225 0.70 24.30 2.38
CA LEU A 225 0.41 24.83 1.03
C LEU A 225 1.58 24.89 0.02
N GLY A 226 2.79 25.19 0.49
CA GLY A 226 3.96 25.39 -0.37
C GLY A 226 5.18 24.60 0.04
N ALA A 227 5.14 23.85 1.14
CA ALA A 227 6.29 23.18 1.74
C ALA A 227 5.89 21.82 2.31
N ALA A 228 6.81 20.87 2.28
CA ALA A 228 6.66 19.59 2.96
C ALA A 228 7.97 19.23 3.65
N CYS A 229 7.87 18.55 4.79
CA CYS A 229 9.02 18.10 5.56
C CYS A 229 8.81 16.67 6.04
N VAL A 230 9.89 15.90 6.05
CA VAL A 230 9.95 14.54 6.56
C VAL A 230 11.00 14.45 7.66
N ALA A 231 10.61 13.90 8.81
CA ALA A 231 11.52 13.55 9.88
C ALA A 231 12.18 12.21 9.55
N THR A 232 13.49 12.16 9.71
CA THR A 232 14.31 10.95 9.58
C THR A 232 15.16 10.79 10.83
N ARG A 233 15.78 9.62 11.01
CA ARG A 233 16.71 9.40 12.13
C ARG A 233 17.91 10.35 12.13
N ILE A 234 18.29 10.88 10.97
CA ILE A 234 19.46 11.76 10.81
C ILE A 234 19.11 13.25 10.78
N GLY A 235 17.83 13.60 10.90
CA GLY A 235 17.36 14.99 10.87
C GLY A 235 16.11 15.16 10.00
N ILE A 236 15.81 16.41 9.67
CA ILE A 236 14.67 16.78 8.84
C ILE A 236 15.11 17.03 7.40
N LYS A 237 14.29 16.59 6.46
CA LYS A 237 14.39 16.94 5.04
C LYS A 237 13.14 17.63 4.57
N CYS A 238 13.28 18.76 3.90
CA CYS A 238 12.17 19.57 3.42
C CYS A 238 12.31 19.83 1.92
N TRP A 239 11.18 20.03 1.25
CA TRP A 239 11.14 20.42 -0.16
C TRP A 239 9.96 21.37 -0.42
N GLY A 240 10.01 22.07 -1.56
CA GLY A 240 9.12 23.18 -1.87
C GLY A 240 9.67 24.54 -1.40
N ARG A 241 8.77 25.48 -1.13
CA ARG A 241 9.07 26.86 -0.74
C ARG A 241 9.68 26.88 0.67
N ASP A 242 10.72 27.68 0.87
CA ASP A 242 11.43 27.84 2.16
C ASP A 242 12.09 26.58 2.74
N ALA A 243 12.07 25.47 2.00
CA ALA A 243 12.67 24.21 2.43
C ALA A 243 14.13 24.34 2.85
N SER A 244 14.95 25.08 2.10
CA SER A 244 16.37 25.29 2.43
C SER A 244 16.57 26.08 3.73
N ILE A 245 15.68 27.04 4.01
CA ILE A 245 15.70 27.82 5.25
C ILE A 245 15.35 26.91 6.43
N ILE A 246 14.28 26.13 6.30
CA ILE A 246 13.85 25.18 7.33
C ILE A 246 14.94 24.14 7.61
N GLU A 247 15.52 23.53 6.58
CA GLU A 247 16.60 22.54 6.74
C GLU A 247 17.82 23.16 7.46
N SER A 248 18.23 24.37 7.08
CA SER A 248 19.38 25.03 7.72
C SER A 248 19.18 25.26 9.22
N LYS A 249 17.95 25.60 9.64
CA LYS A 249 17.60 25.87 11.04
C LYS A 249 17.38 24.59 11.86
N THR A 250 17.09 23.48 11.20
CA THR A 250 16.78 22.18 11.84
C THR A 250 17.96 21.23 11.89
N GLN A 251 19.11 21.59 11.32
CA GLN A 251 20.30 20.74 11.24
C GLN A 251 20.82 20.25 12.60
N SER A 252 20.59 21.02 13.67
CA SER A 252 21.01 20.67 15.04
C SER A 252 19.99 19.82 15.82
N TRP A 253 18.80 19.60 15.27
CA TRP A 253 17.71 18.92 15.98
C TRP A 253 17.95 17.42 16.01
N LYS A 254 17.86 16.84 17.21
CA LYS A 254 18.08 15.40 17.43
C LYS A 254 16.75 14.69 17.62
N ASN A 255 16.58 13.58 16.90
CA ASN A 255 15.39 12.72 16.92
C ASN A 255 14.06 13.49 16.81
N PRO A 256 13.88 14.32 15.77
CA PRO A 256 12.66 15.09 15.61
C PRO A 256 11.43 14.18 15.45
N SER A 257 10.35 14.49 16.17
CA SER A 257 9.05 13.83 16.10
C SER A 257 7.92 14.80 16.45
N HIS A 258 6.67 14.38 16.24
CA HIS A 258 5.46 15.17 16.47
C HIS A 258 5.55 16.53 15.79
N MET A 259 5.88 16.51 14.50
CA MET A 259 6.13 17.71 13.73
C MET A 259 4.82 18.45 13.40
N GLU A 260 4.95 19.75 13.23
CA GLU A 260 3.91 20.61 12.66
C GLU A 260 4.54 21.67 11.77
N LEU A 261 4.08 21.74 10.52
CA LEU A 261 4.47 22.75 9.55
C LEU A 261 3.30 23.71 9.36
N PHE A 262 3.55 25.01 9.42
CA PHE A 262 2.50 26.02 9.34
C PHE A 262 3.06 27.34 8.78
N LEU A 263 2.17 28.23 8.36
CA LEU A 263 2.53 29.60 7.97
C LEU A 263 2.67 30.51 9.17
N THR A 264 3.65 31.41 9.16
CA THR A 264 3.79 32.49 10.14
C THR A 264 4.20 33.80 9.46
N TYR A 265 4.08 34.91 10.18
CA TYR A 265 4.58 36.20 9.71
C TYR A 265 6.10 36.17 9.62
N ALA A 266 6.63 36.65 8.50
CA ALA A 266 8.06 36.78 8.38
C ALA A 266 8.58 37.87 9.32
N PRO A 267 9.83 37.77 9.80
CA PRO A 267 10.41 38.81 10.62
C PRO A 267 10.57 40.13 9.80
N PRO A 268 10.59 41.30 10.45
CA PRO A 268 10.55 42.61 9.76
C PRO A 268 11.63 42.83 8.70
N GLU A 269 12.79 42.17 8.85
CA GLU A 269 13.89 42.18 7.89
C GLU A 269 13.65 41.36 6.62
N SER A 270 12.63 40.49 6.61
CA SER A 270 12.26 39.70 5.44
C SER A 270 11.46 40.53 4.46
N GLN A 271 11.80 40.44 3.16
CA GLN A 271 11.01 41.05 2.09
C GLN A 271 9.65 40.35 1.88
N ARG A 272 9.39 39.23 2.57
CA ARG A 272 8.15 38.45 2.43
C ARG A 272 7.21 38.75 3.57
N ARG A 273 5.90 38.68 3.32
CA ARG A 273 4.89 38.81 4.38
C ARG A 273 4.78 37.56 5.24
N TYR A 274 4.94 36.39 4.62
CA TYR A 274 4.77 35.09 5.27
C TYR A 274 5.93 34.16 4.94
N ILE A 275 6.24 33.27 5.89
CA ILE A 275 7.21 32.18 5.75
C ILE A 275 6.63 30.91 6.37
N TYR A 276 7.10 29.75 5.90
CA TYR A 276 6.81 28.48 6.57
C TYR A 276 7.69 28.32 7.80
N SER A 277 7.09 27.91 8.91
CA SER A 277 7.78 27.55 10.14
C SER A 277 7.45 26.11 10.50
N LEU A 278 8.46 25.41 11.02
CA LEU A 278 8.35 24.04 11.49
C LEU A 278 8.55 24.05 12.99
N CYS A 279 7.70 23.34 13.73
CA CYS A 279 7.96 22.95 15.11
C CYS A 279 8.04 21.43 15.21
N ALA A 280 8.91 20.92 16.08
CA ALA A 280 9.02 19.50 16.36
C ALA A 280 9.37 19.27 17.83
N SER A 281 8.95 18.13 18.37
CA SER A 281 9.54 17.58 19.58
C SER A 281 10.92 17.02 19.25
N THR A 282 11.89 17.30 20.11
CA THR A 282 13.27 16.83 19.99
C THR A 282 13.75 16.34 21.36
N ASP A 283 14.97 15.80 21.42
CA ASP A 283 15.62 15.46 22.69
C ASP A 283 15.72 16.65 23.67
N ASN A 284 15.70 17.89 23.17
CA ASN A 284 15.80 19.11 23.95
C ASN A 284 14.43 19.77 24.24
N GLY A 285 13.32 19.05 24.02
CA GLY A 285 11.97 19.59 24.12
C GLY A 285 11.46 20.10 22.77
N ILE A 286 10.49 21.01 22.79
CA ILE A 286 9.91 21.58 21.57
C ILE A 286 10.84 22.63 20.98
N MET A 287 11.22 22.45 19.71
CA MET A 287 12.00 23.42 18.94
C MET A 287 11.18 23.90 17.75
N CYS A 288 11.30 25.19 17.42
CA CYS A 288 10.66 25.80 16.28
C CYS A 288 11.67 26.61 15.46
N THR A 289 11.52 26.64 14.13
CA THR A 289 12.42 27.41 13.25
C THR A 289 12.25 28.91 13.38
N GLU A 290 11.04 29.35 13.71
CA GLU A 290 10.71 30.75 13.99
C GLU A 290 10.05 30.88 15.36
N LYS A 291 10.29 32.03 16.01
CA LYS A 291 9.51 32.42 17.18
C LYS A 291 8.18 32.98 16.72
N MET A 292 7.11 32.63 17.42
CA MET A 292 5.80 33.26 17.21
C MET A 292 5.63 34.37 18.22
N GLY A 293 6.04 35.56 17.79
CA GLY A 293 6.07 36.73 18.67
C GLY A 293 7.22 36.72 19.67
N ASN A 294 6.96 37.20 20.89
CA ASN A 294 7.91 37.29 21.99
C ASN A 294 7.98 36.03 22.85
N GLN A 295 7.13 35.03 22.60
CA GLN A 295 7.10 33.80 23.38
C GLN A 295 7.98 32.70 22.79
N SER A 296 8.75 32.03 23.65
CA SER A 296 9.48 30.81 23.29
C SER A 296 8.62 29.58 23.56
N PRO A 297 8.82 28.46 22.83
CA PRO A 297 8.10 27.22 23.12
C PRO A 297 8.30 26.80 24.58
N PRO A 298 7.25 26.30 25.27
CA PRO A 298 7.37 25.76 26.61
C PRO A 298 8.30 24.54 26.61
N ASN A 299 9.05 24.35 27.70
CA ASN A 299 9.95 23.21 27.87
C ASN A 299 9.16 21.94 28.24
N LEU A 300 8.45 21.37 27.27
CA LEU A 300 7.63 20.17 27.45
C LEU A 300 8.42 18.90 27.10
N ARG A 301 8.20 17.86 27.91
CA ARG A 301 8.67 16.49 27.64
C ARG A 301 7.48 15.57 27.39
N ASN A 302 7.72 14.44 26.70
CA ASN A 302 6.67 13.48 26.31
C ASN A 302 5.55 14.16 25.50
N VAL A 303 5.96 14.97 24.53
CA VAL A 303 5.03 15.58 23.57
C VAL A 303 4.36 14.46 22.79
N GLN A 304 3.04 14.55 22.67
CA GLN A 304 2.20 13.58 21.95
C GLN A 304 1.75 14.16 20.60
N LYS A 305 1.55 15.48 20.54
CA LYS A 305 1.15 16.19 19.32
C LYS A 305 1.51 17.67 19.42
N ILE A 306 1.89 18.26 18.30
CA ILE A 306 1.99 19.71 18.09
C ILE A 306 0.96 20.08 17.01
N MET A 307 0.29 21.21 17.17
CA MET A 307 -0.60 21.81 16.18
C MET A 307 -0.38 23.31 16.12
N GLY A 308 -0.41 23.89 14.92
CA GLY A 308 -0.05 25.28 14.71
C GLY A 308 -0.89 25.92 13.62
N SER A 309 -1.19 27.21 13.80
CA SER A 309 -1.81 28.03 12.76
C SER A 309 -1.35 29.47 12.90
N ILE A 310 -1.26 30.16 11.76
CA ILE A 310 -0.94 31.59 11.72
C ILE A 310 -1.90 32.43 12.57
N PHE A 311 -3.15 32.01 12.70
CA PHE A 311 -4.19 32.76 13.42
C PHE A 311 -4.37 32.33 14.88
N ALA A 312 -4.07 31.07 15.19
CA ALA A 312 -4.40 30.44 16.47
C ALA A 312 -3.18 30.03 17.30
N GLY A 313 -1.99 30.51 16.96
CA GLY A 313 -0.80 30.18 17.74
C GLY A 313 -0.35 28.74 17.52
N ILE A 314 0.52 28.26 18.42
CA ILE A 314 0.93 26.86 18.46
C ILE A 314 0.49 26.28 19.81
N CYS A 315 -0.03 25.06 19.77
CA CYS A 315 -0.34 24.27 20.95
C CYS A 315 0.38 22.93 20.89
N ALA A 316 0.77 22.42 22.06
CA ALA A 316 1.29 21.09 22.22
C ALA A 316 0.54 20.33 23.31
N LEU A 317 0.23 19.06 23.03
CA LEU A 317 -0.27 18.10 24.00
C LEU A 317 0.91 17.31 24.54
N ALA A 318 1.16 17.38 25.84
CA ALA A 318 2.22 16.65 26.52
C ALA A 318 1.72 16.16 27.89
N ASN A 319 2.07 14.93 28.28
CA ASN A 319 1.63 14.33 29.54
C ASN A 319 0.11 14.44 29.80
N GLY A 320 -0.72 14.34 28.75
CA GLY A 320 -2.18 14.46 28.87
C GLY A 320 -2.70 15.89 29.08
N ALA A 321 -1.84 16.89 28.93
CA ALA A 321 -2.14 18.30 29.18
C ALA A 321 -1.73 19.17 27.99
N MET A 322 -2.47 20.24 27.74
CA MET A 322 -2.25 21.13 26.59
C MET A 322 -1.60 22.44 27.03
N SER A 323 -0.62 22.90 26.27
CA SER A 323 0.03 24.21 26.45
C SER A 323 0.12 24.92 25.11
N CYS A 324 -0.31 26.19 25.06
CA CYS A 324 -0.31 27.01 23.86
C CYS A 324 0.55 28.27 24.05
N TRP A 325 1.20 28.73 22.98
CA TRP A 325 2.04 29.93 22.97
C TRP A 325 1.91 30.68 21.64
N ASN A 326 1.82 32.02 21.72
CA ASN A 326 1.90 33.03 20.65
C ASN A 326 1.51 34.40 21.26
N ASP A 327 1.97 35.52 20.69
CA ASP A 327 1.64 36.88 21.14
C ASP A 327 0.13 37.16 21.11
N SER A 328 -0.61 36.57 20.18
CA SER A 328 -2.08 36.68 20.14
C SER A 328 -2.79 36.01 21.33
N TYR A 329 -2.10 35.16 22.09
CA TYR A 329 -2.59 34.54 23.32
C TYR A 329 -2.20 35.32 24.58
N SER A 330 -1.46 36.42 24.44
CA SER A 330 -1.14 37.28 25.57
C SER A 330 -2.36 38.15 25.95
N SER A 331 -3.08 37.66 26.97
CA SER A 331 -3.53 38.40 28.16
C SER A 331 -5.03 38.46 28.52
N ASP A 332 -6.03 38.54 27.61
CA ASP A 332 -7.44 38.67 28.09
C ASP A 332 -8.54 37.85 27.35
N ASN A 333 -8.26 37.28 26.17
CA ASN A 333 -9.28 36.60 25.35
C ASN A 333 -8.86 35.20 24.84
N ALA A 334 -7.81 34.60 25.41
CA ALA A 334 -7.48 33.22 25.12
C ALA A 334 -8.65 32.33 25.54
N THR A 335 -9.24 31.59 24.59
CA THR A 335 -10.31 30.63 24.89
C THR A 335 -9.80 29.69 25.99
N PRO A 336 -10.44 29.66 27.17
CA PRO A 336 -9.97 28.82 28.26
C PRO A 336 -9.94 27.37 27.77
N ILE A 337 -8.79 26.72 27.96
CA ILE A 337 -8.66 25.28 27.72
C ILE A 337 -9.83 24.59 28.44
N PRO A 338 -10.64 23.75 27.75
CA PRO A 338 -11.79 23.12 28.37
C PRO A 338 -11.43 22.48 29.70
N LYS A 339 -12.18 22.81 30.76
CA LYS A 339 -11.96 22.23 32.10
C LYS A 339 -11.95 20.70 31.99
N GLY A 340 -10.88 20.07 32.47
CA GLY A 340 -10.68 18.61 32.41
C GLY A 340 -9.55 18.16 31.46
N LEU A 341 -9.08 19.04 30.57
CA LEU A 341 -7.80 18.89 29.86
C LEU A 341 -6.75 19.67 30.65
N GLY A 342 -5.96 18.99 31.48
CA GLY A 342 -5.06 19.61 32.44
C GLY A 342 -4.17 20.68 31.81
N LEU A 343 -3.92 21.77 32.54
CA LEU A 343 -2.80 22.67 32.28
C LEU A 343 -1.56 22.07 32.95
N ILE A 344 -0.47 21.89 32.21
CA ILE A 344 0.85 21.86 32.85
C ILE A 344 1.11 23.32 33.24
N LYS A 345 0.89 23.66 34.51
CA LYS A 345 1.55 24.83 35.08
C LYS A 345 3.00 24.44 35.30
N ASP A 346 3.89 25.17 34.64
CA ASP A 346 5.36 25.12 34.66
C ASP A 346 5.95 24.16 35.71
N ALA A 347 6.64 23.12 35.23
CA ALA A 347 7.47 22.23 36.04
C ALA A 347 8.89 22.78 36.19
#